data_AF-A0A2H0P280-F1
#
_entry.id   AF-A0A2H0P280-F1
#
_cell.length_a   1.000
_cell.length_b   1.000
_cell.length_c   1.000
_cell.angle_alpha   90.00
_cell.angle_beta   90.00
_cell.angle_gamma   90.00
#
_symmetry.space_group_name_H-M   'P 1'
#
loop_
_entity.id
_entity.type
_entity.pdbx_description
1 polymer ?
#
loop_
_entity_poly.entity_id
_entity_poly.type
_entity_poly.pdbx_seq_one_letter_code
_entity_poly.pdbx_strand_id
1 'polypeptide(L)'
;PILLGITKASLQTRSFISAASFQETTRVLTQAAVEGKKDTLVGLKENVIVGRLIPAGTGAGMNRMRITASSRDAALRAQWKKAQEAIIAAQTAEEEHEAELAQGPEAAIGDDPLASMEGETHGTDADAGDYLNEEAKDGE
;
A
#
# COMPACT_ATOMS: atom_id res chain seq x y z
N PRO A 1 18.09 -33.37 12.66
CA PRO A 1 18.40 -32.70 13.95
C PRO A 1 19.85 -32.96 14.39
N ILE A 2 20.58 -31.94 14.81
CA ILE A 2 21.97 -32.06 15.29
C ILE A 2 21.94 -31.99 16.83
N LEU A 3 22.59 -32.95 17.50
CA LEU A 3 22.70 -32.94 18.96
C LEU A 3 23.96 -32.18 19.38
N LEU A 4 23.80 -31.23 20.29
CA LEU A 4 24.85 -30.32 20.74
C LEU A 4 24.92 -30.39 22.28
N GLY A 5 26.14 -30.40 22.83
CA GLY A 5 26.34 -30.27 24.27
C GLY A 5 25.94 -28.87 24.77
N ILE A 6 25.65 -28.74 26.07
CA ILE A 6 25.11 -27.51 26.66
C ILE A 6 25.97 -26.27 26.36
N THR A 7 27.30 -26.38 26.48
CA THR A 7 28.25 -25.29 26.21
C THR A 7 28.15 -24.79 24.78
N LYS A 8 28.12 -25.72 23.81
CA LYS A 8 28.05 -25.37 22.39
C LYS A 8 26.68 -24.82 22.01
N ALA A 9 25.61 -25.38 22.59
CA ALA A 9 24.26 -24.87 22.41
C ALA A 9 24.09 -23.44 22.97
N SER A 10 24.68 -23.13 24.14
CA SER A 10 24.62 -21.80 24.74
C SER A 10 25.41 -20.72 23.98
N LEU A 11 26.52 -21.09 23.34
CA LEU A 11 27.30 -20.18 22.49
C LEU A 11 26.64 -19.93 21.13
N GLN A 12 25.85 -20.87 20.61
CA GLN A 12 25.16 -20.77 19.32
C GLN A 12 23.77 -20.10 19.41
N THR A 13 23.51 -19.32 20.46
CA THR A 13 22.24 -18.58 20.59
C THR A 13 22.17 -17.44 19.57
N ARG A 14 20.94 -17.04 19.20
CA ARG A 14 20.72 -15.97 18.19
C ARG A 14 21.13 -14.58 18.70
N SER A 15 21.00 -14.35 20.01
CA SER A 15 21.37 -13.11 20.68
C SER A 15 22.87 -13.13 21.00
N PHE A 16 23.64 -12.27 20.34
CA PHE A 16 25.08 -12.17 20.61
C PHE A 16 25.35 -11.60 22.01
N ILE A 17 24.44 -10.78 22.55
CA ILE A 17 24.52 -10.27 23.93
C ILE A 17 24.39 -11.42 24.94
N SER A 18 23.44 -12.33 24.68
CA SER A 18 23.24 -13.53 25.51
C SER A 18 24.39 -14.52 25.37
N ALA A 19 24.92 -14.72 24.16
CA ALA A 19 26.06 -15.59 23.89
C ALA A 19 27.35 -15.06 24.55
N ALA A 20 27.67 -13.77 24.36
CA ALA A 20 28.89 -13.15 24.88
C ALA A 20 28.96 -13.21 26.42
N SER A 21 27.82 -13.13 27.10
CA SER A 21 27.76 -13.16 28.57
C SER A 21 27.90 -14.57 29.18
N PHE A 22 28.10 -15.63 28.40
CA PHE A 22 28.40 -16.96 28.92
C PHE A 22 29.90 -17.17 29.00
N GLN A 23 30.55 -17.27 27.84
CA GLN A 23 32.00 -17.47 27.67
C GLN A 23 32.44 -16.87 26.31
N GLU A 24 33.75 -16.79 26.06
CA GLU A 24 34.33 -16.33 24.78
C GLU A 24 33.90 -14.90 24.34
N THR A 25 33.69 -13.99 25.31
CA THR A 25 33.20 -12.60 25.13
C THR A 25 33.83 -11.89 23.93
N THR A 26 35.17 -11.83 23.88
CA THR A 26 35.92 -11.12 22.83
C THR A 26 35.61 -11.67 21.46
N ARG A 27 35.60 -13.00 21.30
CA ARG A 27 35.34 -13.66 20.01
C ARG A 27 33.91 -13.44 19.54
N VAL A 28 32.93 -13.51 20.44
CA VAL A 28 31.51 -13.33 20.10
C VAL A 28 31.25 -11.88 19.68
N LEU A 29 31.81 -10.90 20.40
CA LEU A 29 31.62 -9.48 20.10
C LEU A 29 32.32 -9.06 18.80
N THR A 30 33.54 -9.54 18.55
CA THR A 30 34.25 -9.23 17.29
C THR A 30 33.52 -9.79 16.09
N GLN A 31 33.04 -11.04 16.16
CA GLN A 31 32.27 -11.64 15.09
C GLN A 31 30.96 -10.89 14.84
N ALA A 32 30.23 -10.53 15.90
CA ALA A 32 28.99 -9.74 15.78
C ALA A 32 29.23 -8.35 15.17
N ALA A 33 30.33 -7.69 15.52
CA ALA A 33 30.71 -6.38 14.99
C ALA A 33 31.08 -6.45 13.50
N VAL A 34 31.87 -7.45 13.09
CA VAL A 34 32.25 -7.65 11.67
C VAL A 34 31.03 -7.98 10.81
N GLU A 35 30.11 -8.80 11.32
CA GLU A 35 28.88 -9.17 10.61
C GLU A 35 27.77 -8.10 10.71
N GLY A 36 27.97 -7.03 11.49
CA GLY A 36 26.96 -5.99 11.70
C GLY A 36 25.67 -6.49 12.36
N LYS A 37 25.75 -7.52 13.20
CA LYS A 37 24.58 -8.15 13.84
C LYS A 37 23.86 -7.18 14.77
N LYS A 38 22.52 -7.21 14.73
CA LYS A 38 21.64 -6.48 15.65
C LYS A 38 20.89 -7.47 16.53
N ASP A 39 20.80 -7.16 17.82
CA ASP A 39 20.05 -7.98 18.77
C ASP A 39 18.61 -7.48 18.93
N THR A 40 17.66 -8.41 18.93
CA THR A 40 16.23 -8.09 18.98
C THR A 40 15.63 -8.10 20.38
N LEU A 41 16.39 -8.46 21.43
CA LEU A 41 15.93 -8.37 22.83
C LEU A 41 14.67 -9.22 23.10
N VAL A 42 14.62 -10.43 22.55
CA VAL A 42 13.47 -11.36 22.66
C VAL A 42 13.62 -12.32 23.85
N GLY A 43 14.83 -12.69 24.19
CA GLY A 43 15.20 -13.64 25.24
C GLY A 43 15.33 -13.02 26.62
N LEU A 44 15.43 -13.90 27.62
CA LEU A 44 15.52 -13.50 29.02
C LEU A 44 16.84 -12.79 29.35
N LYS A 45 17.97 -13.43 29.02
CA LYS A 45 19.29 -13.00 29.48
C LYS A 45 19.69 -11.62 28.93
N GLU A 46 19.45 -11.39 27.64
CA GLU A 46 19.71 -10.09 27.02
C GLU A 46 18.91 -8.95 27.64
N ASN A 47 17.62 -9.15 27.95
CA ASN A 47 16.81 -8.12 28.61
C ASN A 47 17.31 -7.82 30.02
N VAL A 48 17.75 -8.84 30.76
CA VAL A 48 18.37 -8.66 32.08
C VAL A 48 19.67 -7.86 31.98
N ILE A 49 20.54 -8.19 31.03
CA ILE A 49 21.83 -7.50 30.84
C ILE A 49 21.63 -6.03 30.46
N VAL A 50 20.64 -5.74 29.61
CA VAL A 50 20.35 -4.37 29.14
C VAL A 50 19.52 -3.57 30.16
N GLY A 51 18.92 -4.22 31.16
CA GLY A 51 18.08 -3.57 32.16
C GLY A 51 16.63 -3.30 31.71
N ARG A 52 16.13 -4.06 30.72
CA ARG A 52 14.74 -4.01 30.26
C ARG A 52 13.87 -5.04 31.00
N LEU A 53 12.55 -4.83 30.95
CA LEU A 53 11.60 -5.81 31.45
C LEU A 53 11.78 -7.15 30.76
N ILE A 54 11.87 -8.21 31.55
CA ILE A 54 12.04 -9.57 31.04
C ILE A 54 10.78 -10.07 30.31
N PRO A 55 10.91 -10.91 29.28
CA PRO A 55 9.79 -11.46 28.52
C PRO A 55 9.05 -12.59 29.26
N ALA A 56 9.07 -12.59 30.60
CA ALA A 56 8.47 -13.61 31.45
C ALA A 56 7.70 -12.96 32.60
N GLY A 57 6.78 -13.71 33.23
CA GLY A 57 5.99 -13.24 34.35
C GLY A 57 5.22 -11.95 34.04
N THR A 58 5.34 -10.96 34.93
CA THR A 58 4.69 -9.65 34.79
C THR A 58 5.17 -8.88 33.56
N GLY A 59 6.44 -9.05 33.15
CA GLY A 59 6.99 -8.40 31.96
C GLY A 59 6.34 -8.90 30.67
N ALA A 60 6.00 -10.19 30.57
CA ALA A 60 5.24 -10.73 29.45
C ALA A 60 3.81 -10.16 29.40
N GLY A 61 3.15 -10.03 30.56
CA GLY A 61 1.83 -9.41 30.67
C GLY A 61 1.83 -7.95 30.22
N MET A 62 2.78 -7.15 30.70
CA MET A 62 2.96 -5.76 30.28
C MET A 62 3.24 -5.63 28.79
N ASN A 63 4.09 -6.50 28.22
CA ASN A 63 4.35 -6.46 26.79
C ASN A 63 3.10 -6.78 25.97
N ARG A 64 2.30 -7.77 26.38
CA ARG A 64 1.03 -8.09 25.71
C ARG A 64 0.06 -6.90 25.75
N MET A 65 -0.11 -6.28 26.91
CA MET A 65 -0.94 -5.08 27.05
C MET A 65 -0.45 -3.94 26.16
N ARG A 66 0.87 -3.71 26.10
CA ARG A 66 1.49 -2.69 25.25
C ARG A 66 1.21 -2.94 23.77
N ILE A 67 1.31 -4.19 23.31
CA ILE A 67 1.04 -4.57 21.92
C ILE A 67 -0.44 -4.38 21.59
N THR A 68 -1.35 -4.80 22.48
CA THR A 68 -2.80 -4.60 22.29
C THR A 68 -3.17 -3.11 22.27
N ALA A 69 -2.61 -2.30 23.15
CA ALA A 69 -2.85 -0.86 23.15
C ALA A 69 -2.31 -0.20 21.87
N SER A 70 -1.06 -0.50 21.50
CA SER A 70 -0.44 0.05 20.30
C SER A 70 -1.17 -0.34 19.01
N SER A 71 -1.70 -1.57 18.93
CA SER A 71 -2.48 -2.01 17.76
C SER A 71 -3.83 -1.31 17.68
N ARG A 72 -4.50 -1.07 18.81
CA ARG A 72 -5.73 -0.27 18.86
C ARG A 72 -5.49 1.18 18.44
N ASP A 73 -4.45 1.81 18.96
CA ASP A 73 -4.09 3.19 18.61
C ASP A 73 -3.75 3.33 17.12
N ALA A 74 -3.05 2.34 16.55
CA ALA A 74 -2.74 2.31 15.12
C ALA A 74 -4.01 2.18 14.26
N ALA A 75 -4.95 1.32 14.67
CA ALA A 75 -6.22 1.15 13.97
C ALA A 75 -7.07 2.43 13.99
N LEU A 76 -7.16 3.11 15.14
CA LEU A 76 -7.88 4.39 15.25
C LEU A 76 -7.26 5.47 14.36
N ARG A 77 -5.93 5.60 14.36
CA ARG A 77 -5.23 6.55 13.46
C ARG A 77 -5.49 6.26 11.99
N ALA A 78 -5.52 4.99 11.59
CA ALA A 78 -5.83 4.60 10.22
C ALA A 78 -7.29 4.95 9.84
N GLN A 79 -8.24 4.74 10.75
CA GLN A 79 -9.64 5.11 10.54
C GLN A 79 -9.82 6.62 10.38
N TRP A 80 -9.19 7.42 11.26
CA TRP A 80 -9.26 8.88 11.15
C TRP A 80 -8.61 9.41 9.88
N LYS A 81 -7.46 8.85 9.48
CA LYS A 81 -6.82 9.21 8.21
C LYS A 81 -7.74 8.95 7.03
N LYS A 82 -8.37 7.76 6.98
CA LYS A 82 -9.31 7.39 5.91
C LYS A 82 -10.56 8.29 5.90
N ALA A 83 -11.10 8.65 7.07
CA ALA A 83 -12.23 9.55 7.18
C ALA A 83 -11.88 10.98 6.73
N GLN A 84 -10.70 11.47 7.11
CA GLN A 84 -10.21 12.78 6.67
C GLN A 84 -9.98 12.82 5.16
N GLU A 85 -9.37 11.78 4.59
CA GLU A 85 -9.20 11.65 3.13
C GLU A 85 -10.56 11.65 2.41
N ALA A 86 -11.58 10.96 2.94
CA ALA A 86 -12.92 10.95 2.35
C ALA A 86 -13.61 12.32 2.42
N ILE A 87 -13.44 13.07 3.52
CA ILE A 87 -13.99 14.43 3.65
C ILE A 87 -13.31 15.38 2.66
N ILE A 88 -11.97 15.34 2.57
CA ILE A 88 -11.23 16.16 1.62
C ILE A 88 -11.63 15.83 0.19
N ALA A 89 -11.73 14.54 -0.16
CA ALA A 89 -12.14 14.10 -1.49
C ALA A 89 -13.57 14.58 -1.84
N ALA A 90 -14.50 14.57 -0.89
CA ALA A 90 -15.84 15.09 -1.09
C ALA A 90 -15.84 16.62 -1.30
N GLN A 91 -15.09 17.37 -0.49
CA GLN A 91 -14.95 18.82 -0.65
C GLN A 91 -14.33 19.19 -2.00
N THR A 92 -13.28 18.49 -2.44
CA THR A 92 -12.68 18.72 -3.75
C THR A 92 -13.62 18.38 -4.90
N ALA A 93 -14.44 17.33 -4.77
CA ALA A 93 -15.42 16.97 -5.80
C ALA A 93 -16.58 17.98 -5.87
N GLU A 94 -17.01 18.54 -4.74
CA GLU A 94 -17.98 19.63 -4.70
C GLU A 94 -17.45 20.90 -5.37
N GLU A 95 -16.19 21.28 -5.08
CA GLU A 95 -15.52 22.42 -5.73
C GLU A 95 -15.39 22.25 -7.25
N GLU A 96 -15.05 21.05 -7.74
CA GLU A 96 -15.00 20.74 -9.18
C GLU A 96 -16.39 20.83 -9.83
N HIS A 97 -17.42 20.30 -9.18
CA HIS A 97 -18.79 20.33 -9.70
C HIS A 97 -19.37 21.76 -9.76
N GLU A 98 -19.10 22.58 -8.74
CA GLU A 98 -19.47 24.00 -8.76
C GLU A 98 -18.75 24.78 -9.87
N ALA A 99 -17.47 24.47 -10.13
CA ALA A 99 -16.72 25.08 -11.21
C ALA A 99 -17.27 24.71 -12.60
N GLU A 100 -17.68 23.45 -12.82
CA GLU A 100 -18.34 23.02 -14.06
C GLU A 100 -19.66 23.76 -14.29
N LEU A 101 -20.49 23.89 -13.23
CA LEU A 101 -21.79 24.54 -13.34
C LEU A 101 -21.68 26.05 -13.62
N ALA A 102 -20.63 26.69 -13.10
CA ALA A 102 -20.31 28.08 -13.37
C ALA A 102 -19.83 28.34 -14.81
N GLN A 103 -19.27 27.33 -15.49
CA GLN A 103 -18.79 27.46 -16.88
C GLN A 103 -19.90 27.49 -17.94
N GLY A 104 -21.16 27.21 -17.56
CA GLY A 104 -22.32 27.30 -18.45
C GLY A 104 -22.34 26.24 -19.58
N PRO A 105 -23.51 25.94 -20.17
CA PRO A 105 -23.64 24.88 -21.18
C PRO A 105 -22.88 25.16 -22.49
N GLU A 106 -22.45 26.40 -22.73
CA GLU A 106 -21.63 26.76 -23.91
C GLU A 106 -20.22 26.16 -23.87
N ALA A 107 -19.65 25.89 -22.69
CA ALA A 107 -18.33 25.27 -22.58
C ALA A 107 -18.32 23.77 -22.97
N ALA A 108 -19.46 23.09 -22.88
CA ALA A 108 -19.63 21.71 -23.35
C ALA A 108 -19.84 21.62 -24.87
N ILE A 109 -20.20 22.74 -25.51
CA ILE A 109 -20.24 22.91 -26.96
C ILE A 109 -18.92 23.57 -27.39
N GLY A 110 -17.79 22.93 -27.06
CA GLY A 110 -16.58 23.18 -27.85
C GLY A 110 -16.86 22.77 -29.30
N ASP A 111 -16.37 23.53 -30.28
CA ASP A 111 -16.57 23.31 -31.72
C ASP A 111 -16.65 21.80 -32.03
N ASP A 112 -17.86 21.31 -32.33
CA ASP A 112 -18.07 19.91 -32.66
C ASP A 112 -17.25 19.62 -33.93
N PRO A 113 -16.16 18.81 -33.85
CA PRO A 113 -15.29 18.58 -34.98
C PRO A 113 -16.00 17.83 -36.13
N LEU A 114 -17.19 17.27 -35.89
CA LEU A 114 -18.03 16.69 -36.93
C LEU A 114 -18.91 17.72 -37.66
N ALA A 115 -19.20 18.88 -37.05
CA ALA A 115 -19.99 19.93 -37.68
C ALA A 115 -19.22 20.70 -38.75
N SER A 116 -17.88 20.67 -38.71
CA SER A 116 -17.00 21.31 -39.69
C SER A 116 -16.55 20.38 -40.84
N MET A 117 -16.95 19.12 -40.84
CA MET A 117 -16.63 18.17 -41.90
C MET A 117 -17.65 18.27 -43.05
N GLU A 118 -17.37 19.12 -44.04
CA GLU A 118 -18.04 19.03 -45.34
C GLU A 118 -17.61 17.71 -46.01
N GLY A 119 -18.55 16.80 -46.25
CA GLY A 119 -18.27 15.56 -46.95
C GLY A 119 -17.89 15.83 -48.40
N GLU A 120 -16.62 15.59 -48.76
CA GLU A 120 -16.19 15.54 -50.16
C GLU A 120 -16.87 14.36 -50.86
N THR A 121 -17.99 14.62 -51.53
CA THR A 121 -18.68 13.64 -52.37
C THR A 121 -17.98 13.55 -53.72
N HIS A 122 -16.94 12.72 -53.79
CA HIS A 122 -16.23 12.43 -55.05
C HIS A 122 -16.94 11.42 -55.97
N GLY A 123 -18.12 10.92 -55.58
CA GLY A 123 -18.91 10.01 -56.43
C GLY A 123 -19.82 10.80 -57.36
N THR A 124 -19.64 10.64 -58.67
CA THR A 124 -20.66 11.08 -59.63
C THR A 124 -21.78 10.04 -59.65
N ASP A 125 -23.01 10.46 -59.94
CA ASP A 125 -24.20 9.60 -60.02
C ASP A 125 -24.02 8.40 -60.99
N ALA A 126 -23.01 8.45 -61.86
CA ALA A 126 -22.59 7.35 -62.74
C ALA A 126 -21.92 6.17 -62.01
N ASP A 127 -21.39 6.37 -60.80
CA ASP A 127 -20.77 5.33 -59.96
C ASP A 127 -21.82 4.55 -59.14
N ALA A 128 -23.05 5.07 -59.06
CA ALA A 128 -24.17 4.36 -58.46
C ALA A 128 -24.71 3.32 -59.46
N GLY A 129 -24.17 2.10 -59.39
CA GLY A 129 -24.66 0.97 -60.19
C GLY A 129 -26.17 0.75 -60.05
N ASP A 130 -26.78 0.19 -61.10
CA ASP A 130 -28.24 -0.02 -61.30
C ASP A 130 -28.98 -0.70 -60.13
N TYR A 131 -29.30 0.05 -59.09
CA TYR A 131 -30.24 -0.33 -58.04
C TYR A 131 -31.39 0.67 -57.93
N LEU A 132 -32.00 1.02 -59.06
CA LEU A 132 -33.36 1.57 -59.06
C LEU A 132 -34.33 0.41 -59.24
N ASN A 133 -34.97 0.04 -58.12
CA ASN A 133 -36.04 -0.94 -58.08
C ASN A 133 -37.24 -0.38 -58.88
N GLU A 134 -37.60 -0.98 -60.03
CA GLU A 134 -38.75 -0.56 -60.84
C GLU A 134 -40.12 -0.86 -60.18
N GLU A 135 -40.14 -1.45 -58.99
CA GLU A 135 -41.38 -1.76 -58.27
C GLU A 135 -41.75 -0.65 -57.25
N ALA A 136 -42.13 0.52 -57.77
CA ALA A 136 -42.97 1.48 -57.03
C ALA A 136 -43.88 2.29 -57.97
N LYS A 137 -44.29 1.69 -59.09
CA LYS A 137 -45.48 2.11 -59.84
C LYS A 137 -46.52 1.01 -59.72
N ASP A 138 -47.29 1.07 -58.65
CA ASP A 138 -48.72 0.75 -58.60
C ASP A 138 -49.20 0.69 -57.14
N GLY A 139 -50.24 1.46 -56.81
CA GLY A 139 -51.08 1.23 -55.62
C GLY A 139 -51.36 2.45 -54.74
N GLU A 140 -52.51 3.08 -55.01
CA GLU A 140 -53.43 3.83 -54.11
C GLU A 140 -52.90 4.65 -52.92
#